data_AF-A0A512AVW4-F1
#
_entry.id   AF-A0A512AVW4-F1
#
_cell.length_a   1.000
_cell.length_b   1.000
_cell.length_c   1.000
_cell.angle_alpha   90.00
_cell.angle_beta   90.00
_cell.angle_gamma   90.00
#
_symmetry.space_group_name_H-M   'P 1'
#
loop_
_entity.id
_entity.type
_entity.pdbx_description
1 polymer ?
#
loop_
_entity_poly.entity_id
_entity_poly.type
_entity_poly.pdbx_seq_one_letter_code
_entity_poly.pdbx_strand_id
1 'polypeptide(L)' 'MYYSTLTLLIMELNNVLAFIGGLGTSEVLVILVVILLLFGAKRIPELAKGLGKGIREFKDATKEIKSDIEKAANDETPNR' A
#
# COMPACT_ATOMS: atom_id res chain seq x y z
N MET A 1 23.47 42.38 -1.62
CA MET A 1 24.49 41.31 -1.49
C MET A 1 24.19 40.40 -0.30
N TYR A 2 24.07 40.94 0.93
CA TYR A 2 23.75 40.16 2.15
C TYR A 2 22.55 39.22 2.03
N TYR A 3 21.42 39.70 1.51
CA TYR A 3 20.22 38.88 1.34
C TYR A 3 20.41 37.69 0.39
N SER A 4 21.22 37.84 -0.66
CA SER A 4 21.47 36.74 -1.60
C SER A 4 22.24 35.60 -0.95
N THR A 5 23.26 35.92 -0.14
CA THR A 5 24.03 34.93 0.63
C THR A 5 23.16 34.27 1.71
N LEU A 6 22.30 35.04 2.37
CA LEU A 6 21.38 34.53 3.38
C LEU A 6 20.32 33.59 2.77
N THR A 7 19.77 33.93 1.61
CA THR A 7 18.83 33.06 0.88
C THR A 7 19.50 31.75 0.48
N LEU A 8 20.74 31.77 -0.02
CA LEU A 8 21.48 30.54 -0.35
C LEU A 8 21.67 29.64 0.89
N LEU A 9 22.05 30.23 2.03
CA LEU A 9 22.25 29.48 3.27
C LEU A 9 20.95 28.82 3.78
N ILE A 10 19.81 29.50 3.67
CA ILE A 10 18.50 28.94 4.05
C ILE A 10 18.08 27.81 3.11
N MET A 11 18.39 27.89 1.81
CA MET A 11 18.12 26.82 0.85
C MET A 11 18.97 25.57 1.13
N GLU A 12 20.25 25.73 1.44
CA GLU A 12 21.13 24.62 1.84
C GLU A 12 20.63 23.93 3.11
N LEU A 13 20.20 24.71 4.11
CA LEU A 13 19.64 24.16 5.35
C LEU A 13 18.34 23.40 5.11
N ASN A 14 17.44 23.91 4.25
CA ASN A 14 16.18 23.24 3.93
C ASN A 14 16.39 21.88 3.24
N ASN A 15 17.39 21.76 2.36
CA ASN A 15 17.72 20.49 1.70
C ASN A 15 18.28 19.45 2.68
N VAL A 16 19.14 19.86 3.62
CA VAL A 16 19.66 18.98 4.67
C VAL A 16 18.55 18.55 5.62
N LEU A 17 17.66 19.46 6.01
CA LEU A 17 16.49 19.13 6.83
C LEU A 17 15.50 18.23 6.09
N ALA A 18 15.32 18.40 4.77
CA ALA A 18 14.49 17.51 3.95
C ALA A 18 15.04 16.08 3.91
N PHE A 19 16.38 15.90 3.96
CA PHE A 19 17.05 14.60 4.04
C PHE A 19 16.97 13.94 5.42
N ILE A 20 16.76 14.71 6.50
CA ILE A 20 16.78 14.17 7.88
C ILE A 20 15.36 14.07 8.48
N GLY A 21 14.45 14.96 8.11
CA GLY A 21 13.15 15.15 8.79
C GLY A 21 11.91 14.89 7.94
N GLY A 22 12.05 14.70 6.62
CA GLY A 22 10.93 14.36 5.76
C GLY A 22 10.99 12.89 5.39
N LEU A 23 9.96 12.10 5.69
CA LEU A 23 9.70 10.88 4.93
C LEU A 23 9.29 11.31 3.51
N GLY A 24 10.26 11.78 2.74
CA GLY A 24 10.06 12.24 1.39
C GLY A 24 9.93 11.07 0.44
N THR A 25 9.52 11.36 -0.79
CA THR A 25 9.53 10.38 -1.89
C THR A 25 10.90 9.70 -2.03
N SER A 26 11.98 10.39 -1.65
CA SER A 26 13.36 9.91 -1.66
C SER A 26 13.61 8.74 -0.70
N GLU A 27 13.26 8.83 0.59
CA GLU A 27 13.40 7.71 1.53
C GLU A 27 12.60 6.48 1.07
N VAL A 28 11.35 6.71 0.66
CA VAL A 28 10.47 5.63 0.18
C VAL A 28 11.12 4.93 -1.01
N LEU A 29 11.71 5.69 -1.94
CA LEU A 29 12.45 5.16 -3.09
C LEU A 29 13.67 4.33 -2.66
N VAL A 30 14.47 4.83 -1.71
CA VAL A 30 15.65 4.11 -1.19
C VAL A 30 15.24 2.79 -0.52
N ILE A 31 14.20 2.81 0.32
CA ILE A 31 13.68 1.60 0.97
C ILE A 31 13.16 0.62 -0.08
N LEU A 32 12.43 1.10 -1.11
CA LEU A 32 11.98 0.28 -2.23
C LEU A 32 13.15 -0.38 -2.96
N VAL A 33 14.22 0.36 -3.23
CA VAL A 33 15.43 -0.17 -3.88
C VAL A 33 16.08 -1.25 -3.01
N VAL A 34 16.22 -1.04 -1.69
CA VAL A 34 16.77 -2.05 -0.78
C VAL A 34 15.92 -3.31 -0.77
N ILE A 35 14.59 -3.19 -0.66
CA ILE A 35 13.66 -4.33 -0.72
C ILE A 35 13.77 -5.05 -2.08
N LEU A 36 13.86 -4.31 -3.18
CA LEU A 36 14.03 -4.86 -4.53
C LEU A 36 15.36 -5.59 -4.69
N LEU A 37 16.44 -5.16 -4.04
CA LEU A 37 17.72 -5.86 -4.05
C LEU A 37 17.68 -7.15 -3.22
N LEU A 38 17.03 -7.12 -2.05
CA LEU A 38 16.92 -8.29 -1.16
C LEU A 38 15.98 -9.36 -1.72
N PHE A 39 14.79 -8.96 -2.17
CA PHE A 39 13.75 -9.89 -2.63
C PHE A 39 13.76 -10.09 -4.15
N GLY A 40 14.36 -9.18 -4.91
CA GLY A 40 14.35 -9.17 -6.37
C GLY A 40 13.12 -8.47 -6.94
N ALA A 41 13.30 -7.73 -8.04
CA ALA A 41 12.23 -7.00 -8.73
C ALA A 41 11.06 -7.86 -9.21
N LYS A 42 11.28 -9.17 -9.40
CA LYS A 42 10.25 -10.11 -9.84
C LYS A 42 9.37 -10.64 -8.70
N ARG A 43 9.86 -10.63 -7.45
CA ARG A 43 9.12 -11.27 -6.34
C ARG A 43 8.01 -10.41 -5.76
N ILE A 44 8.16 -9.09 -5.73
CA ILE A 44 7.08 -8.18 -5.30
C ILE A 44 5.80 -8.35 -6.15
N PRO A 45 5.84 -8.28 -7.49
CA PRO A 45 4.63 -8.45 -8.31
C PRO A 45 4.08 -9.88 -8.26
N GLU A 46 4.93 -10.88 -8.06
CA GLU A 46 4.52 -12.27 -7.92
C GLU A 46 3.75 -12.51 -6.60
N LEU A 47 4.26 -11.98 -5.49
CA LEU A 47 3.57 -11.97 -4.20
C LEU A 47 2.26 -11.18 -4.26
N ALA A 48 2.25 -10.00 -4.87
CA ALA A 48 1.05 -9.19 -5.03
C ALA A 48 -0.03 -9.92 -5.85
N LYS A 49 0.36 -10.62 -6.93
CA LYS A 49 -0.56 -11.45 -7.73
C LYS A 49 -1.11 -12.63 -6.93
N GLY A 50 -0.26 -13.31 -6.16
CA GLY A 50 -0.68 -14.42 -5.29
C GLY A 50 -1.67 -13.97 -4.22
N LEU A 51 -1.34 -12.90 -3.50
CA LEU A 51 -2.21 -12.29 -2.49
C LEU A 51 -3.53 -11.80 -3.11
N GLY A 52 -3.47 -11.15 -4.28
CA GLY A 52 -4.67 -10.65 -4.97
C GLY A 52 -5.63 -11.77 -5.38
N LYS A 53 -5.10 -12.91 -5.85
CA LYS A 53 -5.92 -14.10 -6.13
C LYS A 53 -6.51 -14.68 -4.85
N GLY A 54 -5.71 -14.85 -3.80
CA GLY A 54 -6.19 -15.39 -2.52
C GLY A 54 -7.29 -14.52 -1.89
N ILE A 55 -7.14 -13.19 -1.91
CA ILE A 55 -8.16 -12.26 -1.40
C ILE A 55 -9.46 -12.38 -2.23
N ARG A 56 -9.35 -12.53 -3.55
CA ARG A 56 -10.52 -12.67 -4.43
C ARG A 56 -11.26 -13.98 -4.15
N GLU A 57 -10.55 -15.10 -4.11
CA GLU A 57 -11.11 -16.42 -3.80
C GLU A 57 -11.76 -16.43 -2.41
N PHE A 58 -11.11 -15.85 -1.41
CA PHE A 58 -11.67 -15.71 -0.07
C PHE A 58 -12.97 -14.90 -0.05
N LYS A 59 -13.01 -13.78 -0.79
CA LYS A 59 -14.19 -12.93 -0.91
C LYS A 59 -15.34 -13.66 -1.60
N ASP A 60 -15.05 -14.38 -2.69
CA ASP A 60 -16.05 -15.12 -3.46
C ASP A 60 -16.66 -16.25 -2.61
N ALA A 61 -15.84 -17.04 -1.92
CA ALA A 61 -16.30 -18.08 -0.99
C ALA A 61 -17.14 -17.50 0.16
N THR A 62 -16.71 -16.38 0.74
CA THR A 62 -17.49 -15.70 1.80
C THR A 62 -18.85 -15.22 1.30
N LYS A 63 -18.92 -14.75 0.04
CA LYS A 63 -20.17 -14.29 -0.56
C LYS A 63 -21.15 -15.43 -0.82
N GLU A 64 -20.66 -16.57 -1.30
CA GLU A 64 -21.45 -17.78 -1.53
C GLU A 64 -22.06 -18.28 -0.23
N ILE A 65 -21.23 -18.44 0.82
CA ILE A 65 -21.66 -18.81 2.17
C ILE A 65 -22.74 -17.85 2.68
N LYS A 66 -22.52 -16.54 2.54
CA LYS A 66 -23.51 -15.54 2.97
C LYS A 66 -24.83 -15.68 2.20
N SER A 67 -24.79 -15.91 0.90
CA SER A 67 -26.01 -16.08 0.10
C SER A 67 -26.76 -17.37 0.42
N ASP A 68 -26.06 -18.43 0.78
CA ASP A 68 -26.69 -19.71 1.16
C ASP A 68 -27.35 -19.60 2.54
N ILE A 69 -26.72 -18.90 3.48
CA ILE A 69 -27.32 -18.58 4.79
C ILE A 69 -28.55 -17.68 4.61
N GLU A 70 -28.48 -16.65 3.76
CA GLU A 70 -29.62 -15.76 3.48
C GLU A 70 -30.79 -16.48 2.79
N LYS A 71 -30.52 -17.45 1.90
CA LYS A 71 -31.57 -18.28 1.28
C LYS A 71 -32.21 -19.23 2.29
N ALA A 72 -31.39 -19.92 3.07
CA ALA A 72 -31.88 -20.82 4.13
C ALA A 72 -32.75 -20.09 5.16
N ALA A 73 -32.38 -18.85 5.53
CA ALA A 73 -33.16 -18.04 6.46
C ALA A 73 -34.47 -17.48 5.87
N ASN A 74 -34.59 -17.35 4.55
CA ASN A 74 -35.80 -16.82 3.89
C ASN A 74 -36.77 -17.92 3.43
N ASP A 75 -36.32 -19.16 3.26
CA ASP A 75 -37.17 -20.31 2.88
C ASP A 75 -38.02 -20.86 4.06
N GLU A 76 -37.86 -20.34 5.29
CA GLU A 76 -38.62 -20.76 6.48
C GLU A 76 -39.91 -19.96 6.76
N THR A 77 -40.39 -19.12 5.84
CA THR A 77 -41.77 -18.64 5.88
C THR A 77 -42.63 -19.37 4.86
N PRO A 78 -43.25 -20.51 5.22
CA PRO A 78 -44.27 -21.11 4.38
C PRO A 78 -45.43 -20.13 4.32
N ASN A 79 -45.57 -19.50 3.16
CA ASN A 79 -46.73 -18.72 2.75
C ASN A 79 -48.02 -19.46 3.15
N ARG A 80 -48.66 -19.01 4.23
CA ARG A 80 -50.00 -19.42 4.68
C ARG A 80 -50.97 -18.27 4.43
#